data_AF-A0A2H0BAN1-F1
#
_entry.id   AF-A0A2H0BAN1-F1
#
_cell.length_a   1.000
_cell.length_b   1.000
_cell.length_c   1.000
_cell.angle_alpha   90.00
_cell.angle_beta   90.00
_cell.angle_gamma   90.00
#
_symmetry.space_group_name_H-M   'P 1'
#
loop_
_entity.id
_entity.type
_entity.pdbx_description
1 polymer ?
#
loop_
_entity_poly.entity_id
_entity_poly.type
_entity_poly.pdbx_seq_one_letter_code
_entity_poly.pdbx_strand_id
1 'polypeptide(L)'
;NEPSHHNAYLYNYAGKPWKTQETVHKIQNIFYKNSPDGLCGNEDCGQMSAWFVFSSLGFYPVTPGSNIYVIGTPFFSKSVINVGRGKIFTVIAKNISENNFYIQSAKLNGKIYNKSFIEHKDLLKGGELVFEMGAKPSAVWGIAEEYCPKSAIKDKKIIPVPYIQNGKRVFTGICNIILRDVLTDCKIYFTLDETNPAINSQEYLKPFDIHETTIIKAIAVDASGNKSKIMLSVINKIPEGVKVKILSKYNPQYSGGGDIALIDGIRGGLDFKTGGWQGYQDVNLTAIVDLGKPENLSKIGAGFLQDVSSWILFPPEVEFWVSANGKDFRQAVIIKNDVPRNKRGAVKKDFVFEINKIYARYIKVIVNKPGNLPEWHPGAGNPAFFFIDEIFFN
;
A
#
# COMPACT_ATOMS: atom_id res chain seq x y z
N ASN A 1 -2.76 -7.61 -15.44
CA ASN A 1 -2.81 -8.02 -14.02
C ASN A 1 -4.21 -7.85 -13.51
N GLU A 2 -4.69 -8.87 -12.82
CA GLU A 2 -6.07 -9.12 -12.41
C GLU A 2 -6.68 -8.01 -11.56
N PRO A 3 -5.94 -7.35 -10.64
CA PRO A 3 -6.47 -6.20 -9.90
C PRO A 3 -6.98 -5.07 -10.80
N SER A 4 -6.48 -4.97 -12.03
CA SER A 4 -6.84 -3.91 -12.98
C SER A 4 -7.99 -4.26 -13.92
N HIS A 5 -8.47 -5.51 -13.96
CA HIS A 5 -9.43 -5.98 -14.98
C HIS A 5 -10.77 -5.23 -14.95
N HIS A 6 -11.18 -4.76 -13.77
CA HIS A 6 -12.43 -4.02 -13.59
C HIS A 6 -12.27 -2.50 -13.81
N ASN A 7 -11.04 -1.97 -13.85
CA ASN A 7 -10.78 -0.52 -13.86
C ASN A 7 -11.42 0.18 -15.05
N ALA A 8 -11.40 -0.46 -16.24
CA ALA A 8 -12.01 0.10 -17.44
C ALA A 8 -13.50 0.42 -17.27
N TYR A 9 -14.20 -0.33 -16.42
CA TYR A 9 -15.63 -0.20 -16.17
C TYR A 9 -15.98 0.85 -15.10
N LEU A 10 -14.98 1.38 -14.38
CA LEU A 10 -15.21 2.37 -13.32
C LEU A 10 -15.72 3.70 -13.85
N TYR A 11 -15.50 4.03 -15.12
CA TYR A 11 -16.06 5.25 -15.71
C TYR A 11 -17.59 5.28 -15.72
N ASN A 12 -18.26 4.12 -15.74
CA ASN A 12 -19.72 4.05 -15.62
C ASN A 12 -20.20 4.55 -14.26
N TYR A 13 -19.42 4.35 -13.19
CA TYR A 13 -19.75 4.85 -11.85
C TYR A 13 -19.56 6.36 -11.72
N ALA A 14 -18.86 6.98 -12.68
CA ALA A 14 -18.60 8.42 -12.73
C ALA A 14 -19.44 9.14 -13.81
N GLY A 15 -20.50 8.51 -14.34
CA GLY A 15 -21.35 9.10 -15.38
C GLY A 15 -20.66 9.29 -16.73
N LYS A 16 -19.59 8.51 -17.02
CA LYS A 16 -18.78 8.63 -18.25
C LYS A 16 -18.67 7.31 -19.03
N PRO A 17 -19.78 6.60 -19.33
CA PRO A 17 -19.72 5.25 -19.90
C PRO A 17 -19.01 5.15 -21.26
N TRP A 18 -18.96 6.24 -22.04
CA TRP A 18 -18.22 6.26 -23.30
C TRP A 18 -16.71 6.02 -23.12
N LYS A 19 -16.14 6.41 -21.97
CA LYS A 19 -14.73 6.11 -21.66
C LYS A 19 -14.52 4.61 -21.37
N THR A 20 -15.50 3.94 -20.76
CA THR A 20 -15.49 2.47 -20.64
C THR A 20 -15.53 1.84 -22.01
N GLN A 21 -16.45 2.26 -22.87
CA GLN A 21 -16.60 1.73 -24.24
C GLN A 21 -15.30 1.84 -25.03
N GLU A 22 -14.68 3.02 -25.02
CA GLU A 22 -13.38 3.26 -25.67
C GLU A 22 -12.26 2.39 -25.10
N THR A 23 -12.16 2.31 -23.77
CA THR A 23 -11.09 1.56 -23.10
C THR A 23 -11.23 0.05 -23.32
N VAL A 24 -12.45 -0.49 -23.19
CA VAL A 24 -12.74 -1.91 -23.42
C VAL A 24 -12.49 -2.28 -24.88
N HIS A 25 -12.94 -1.45 -25.82
CA HIS A 25 -12.68 -1.65 -27.25
C HIS A 25 -11.17 -1.72 -27.55
N LYS A 26 -10.37 -0.80 -26.99
CA LYS A 26 -8.90 -0.82 -27.15
C LYS A 26 -8.29 -2.09 -26.56
N ILE A 27 -8.67 -2.48 -25.34
CA ILE A 27 -8.14 -3.68 -24.68
C ILE A 27 -8.41 -4.93 -25.52
N GLN A 28 -9.65 -5.11 -25.99
CA GLN A 28 -10.03 -6.26 -26.80
C GLN A 28 -9.26 -6.37 -28.11
N ASN A 29 -9.00 -5.24 -28.79
CA ASN A 29 -8.32 -5.25 -30.09
C ASN A 29 -6.78 -5.30 -30.00
N ILE A 30 -6.20 -4.81 -28.90
CA ILE A 30 -4.73 -4.73 -28.75
C ILE A 30 -4.17 -5.96 -28.02
N PHE A 31 -4.84 -6.41 -26.96
CA PHE A 31 -4.30 -7.40 -26.02
C PHE A 31 -4.81 -8.82 -26.23
N TYR A 32 -5.72 -9.03 -27.18
CA TYR A 32 -6.25 -10.34 -27.54
C TYR A 32 -6.11 -10.56 -29.05
N LYS A 33 -5.36 -11.58 -29.44
CA LYS A 33 -5.16 -11.96 -30.84
C LYS A 33 -5.36 -13.46 -31.02
N ASN A 34 -5.79 -13.86 -32.22
CA ASN A 34 -5.85 -15.27 -32.60
C ASN A 34 -4.47 -15.76 -33.08
N SER A 35 -3.48 -15.70 -32.19
CA SER A 35 -2.10 -16.10 -32.44
C SER A 35 -1.50 -16.75 -31.18
N PRO A 36 -0.44 -17.57 -31.30
CA PRO A 36 0.21 -18.18 -30.13
C PRO A 36 0.72 -17.18 -29.08
N ASP A 37 1.06 -15.96 -29.48
CA ASP A 37 1.46 -14.82 -28.63
C ASP A 37 0.28 -13.87 -28.33
N GLY A 38 -0.95 -14.35 -28.48
CA GLY A 38 -2.15 -13.51 -28.52
C GLY A 38 -2.65 -12.99 -27.18
N LEU A 39 -1.98 -13.29 -26.06
CA LEU A 39 -2.31 -12.80 -24.72
C LEU A 39 -1.19 -11.91 -24.18
N CYS A 40 -1.56 -10.83 -23.49
CA CYS A 40 -0.61 -9.85 -22.95
C CYS A 40 0.05 -10.24 -21.62
N GLY A 41 -0.23 -11.44 -21.11
CA GLY A 41 0.26 -11.95 -19.82
C GLY A 41 -0.15 -13.41 -19.60
N ASN A 42 0.02 -13.90 -18.38
CA ASN A 42 -0.47 -15.22 -17.98
C ASN A 42 -1.97 -15.32 -18.22
N GLU A 43 -2.44 -16.51 -18.61
CA GLU A 43 -3.87 -16.75 -18.87
C GLU A 43 -4.70 -16.81 -17.56
N ASP A 44 -4.00 -17.10 -16.45
CA ASP A 44 -4.54 -17.16 -15.09
C ASP A 44 -5.77 -18.07 -14.95
N CYS A 45 -5.61 -19.29 -15.48
CA CYS A 45 -6.54 -20.42 -15.33
C CYS A 45 -7.99 -20.10 -15.76
N GLY A 46 -8.16 -19.34 -16.83
CA GLY A 46 -9.45 -18.94 -17.40
C GLY A 46 -9.79 -17.48 -17.18
N GLN A 47 -9.10 -16.77 -16.28
CA GLN A 47 -9.47 -15.41 -15.90
C GLN A 47 -9.34 -14.41 -17.06
N MET A 48 -8.24 -14.47 -17.81
CA MET A 48 -8.05 -13.59 -18.98
C MET A 48 -9.06 -13.88 -20.08
N SER A 49 -9.33 -15.17 -20.33
CA SER A 49 -10.30 -15.64 -21.32
C SER A 49 -11.73 -15.23 -20.96
N ALA A 50 -12.12 -15.41 -19.70
CA ALA A 50 -13.43 -15.01 -19.20
C ALA A 50 -13.65 -13.49 -19.26
N TRP A 51 -12.61 -12.68 -19.01
CA TRP A 51 -12.69 -11.23 -19.18
C TRP A 51 -13.03 -10.86 -20.62
N PHE A 52 -12.36 -11.49 -21.59
CA PHE A 52 -12.63 -11.26 -23.01
C PHE A 52 -14.05 -11.69 -23.39
N VAL A 53 -14.50 -12.87 -22.94
CA VAL A 53 -15.85 -13.37 -23.20
C VAL A 53 -16.92 -12.42 -22.67
N PHE A 54 -16.87 -12.03 -21.39
CA PHE A 54 -17.84 -11.10 -20.81
C PHE A 54 -17.84 -9.74 -21.53
N SER A 55 -16.64 -9.16 -21.72
CA SER A 55 -16.51 -7.88 -22.41
C SER A 55 -17.04 -7.96 -23.85
N SER A 56 -16.90 -9.09 -24.53
CA SER A 56 -17.39 -9.30 -25.90
C SER A 56 -18.91 -9.38 -25.99
N LEU A 57 -19.57 -9.89 -24.93
CA LEU A 57 -21.02 -9.83 -24.77
C LEU A 57 -21.51 -8.39 -24.52
N GLY A 58 -20.61 -7.47 -24.15
CA GLY A 58 -20.89 -6.06 -23.91
C GLY A 58 -21.11 -5.70 -22.44
N PHE A 59 -20.82 -6.59 -21.48
CA PHE A 59 -20.97 -6.29 -20.05
C PHE A 59 -20.04 -7.13 -19.17
N TYR A 60 -19.69 -6.64 -17.98
CA TYR A 60 -18.73 -7.29 -17.07
C TYR A 60 -19.16 -7.24 -15.59
N PRO A 61 -18.98 -8.32 -14.81
CA PRO A 61 -19.28 -8.33 -13.38
C PRO A 61 -18.17 -7.66 -12.55
N VAL A 62 -18.20 -6.32 -12.44
CA VAL A 62 -17.21 -5.52 -11.69
C VAL A 62 -17.10 -5.95 -10.22
N THR A 63 -18.21 -6.28 -9.59
CA THR A 63 -18.26 -6.73 -8.20
C THR A 63 -19.09 -8.01 -8.12
N PRO A 64 -18.46 -9.20 -8.29
CA PRO A 64 -19.15 -10.47 -8.13
C PRO A 64 -19.91 -10.53 -6.79
N GLY A 65 -21.16 -11.01 -6.83
CA GLY A 65 -22.09 -10.99 -5.68
C GLY A 65 -23.07 -9.81 -5.65
N SER A 66 -22.82 -8.73 -6.40
CA SER A 66 -23.72 -7.56 -6.48
C SER A 66 -24.97 -7.77 -7.35
N ASN A 67 -25.05 -8.88 -8.10
CA ASN A 67 -26.11 -9.16 -9.07
C ASN A 67 -26.26 -8.11 -10.18
N ILE A 68 -25.21 -7.35 -10.49
CA ILE A 68 -25.17 -6.43 -11.62
C ILE A 68 -23.98 -6.71 -12.54
N TYR A 69 -24.15 -6.41 -13.83
CA TYR A 69 -23.10 -6.44 -14.84
C TYR A 69 -23.00 -5.04 -15.46
N VAL A 70 -21.83 -4.43 -15.42
CA VAL A 70 -21.60 -3.07 -15.92
C VAL A 70 -21.42 -3.13 -17.43
N ILE A 71 -22.17 -2.31 -18.18
CA ILE A 71 -22.16 -2.33 -19.65
C ILE A 71 -20.87 -1.66 -20.16
N GLY A 72 -20.14 -2.37 -21.00
CA GLY A 72 -19.01 -1.86 -21.76
C GLY A 72 -19.41 -1.51 -23.19
N THR A 73 -18.79 -2.16 -24.15
CA THR A 73 -19.23 -2.18 -25.56
C THR A 73 -19.27 -3.63 -26.04
N PRO A 74 -20.31 -4.06 -26.78
CA PRO A 74 -20.30 -5.37 -27.44
C PRO A 74 -19.17 -5.44 -28.48
N PHE A 75 -18.70 -6.66 -28.75
CA PHE A 75 -17.69 -6.92 -29.79
C PHE A 75 -18.33 -7.48 -31.08
N PHE A 76 -19.42 -8.24 -30.94
CA PHE A 76 -20.16 -8.82 -32.07
C PHE A 76 -21.46 -8.07 -32.36
N SER A 77 -21.94 -8.14 -33.60
CA SER A 77 -23.24 -7.59 -34.00
C SER A 77 -24.42 -8.32 -33.34
N LYS A 78 -24.25 -9.60 -32.99
CA LYS A 78 -25.22 -10.40 -32.26
C LYS A 78 -24.51 -11.42 -31.38
N SER A 79 -24.92 -11.52 -30.12
CA SER A 79 -24.49 -12.58 -29.20
C SER A 79 -25.72 -13.23 -28.56
N VAL A 80 -25.77 -14.55 -28.56
CA VAL A 80 -26.89 -15.34 -28.04
C VAL A 80 -26.41 -16.15 -26.85
N ILE A 81 -27.05 -15.96 -25.70
CA ILE A 81 -26.67 -16.57 -24.42
C ILE A 81 -27.81 -17.49 -23.97
N ASN A 82 -27.50 -18.77 -23.76
CA ASN A 82 -28.41 -19.64 -23.02
C ASN A 82 -28.25 -19.35 -21.53
N VAL A 83 -29.24 -18.69 -20.94
CA VAL A 83 -29.22 -18.28 -19.52
C VAL A 83 -29.81 -19.36 -18.60
N GLY A 84 -30.02 -20.57 -19.13
CA GLY A 84 -30.57 -21.71 -18.42
C GLY A 84 -32.10 -21.74 -18.41
N ARG A 85 -32.67 -22.86 -17.93
CA ARG A 85 -34.12 -23.07 -17.79
C ARG A 85 -34.90 -22.84 -19.10
N GLY A 86 -34.31 -23.22 -20.23
CA GLY A 86 -34.90 -23.06 -21.56
C GLY A 86 -34.98 -21.60 -22.05
N LYS A 87 -34.31 -20.66 -21.39
CA LYS A 87 -34.35 -19.23 -21.72
C LYS A 87 -33.10 -18.79 -22.47
N ILE A 88 -33.31 -17.88 -23.40
CA ILE A 88 -32.26 -17.29 -24.23
C ILE A 88 -32.28 -15.77 -24.01
N PHE A 89 -31.10 -15.20 -23.82
CA PHE A 89 -30.89 -13.75 -23.80
C PHE A 89 -30.00 -13.36 -24.99
N THR A 90 -30.43 -12.39 -25.78
CA THR A 90 -29.71 -11.94 -26.98
C THR A 90 -29.23 -10.50 -26.81
N VAL A 91 -27.95 -10.26 -27.04
CA VAL A 91 -27.41 -8.90 -27.21
C VAL A 91 -27.31 -8.61 -28.70
N ILE A 92 -27.89 -7.51 -29.16
CA ILE A 92 -27.85 -7.07 -30.55
C ILE A 92 -27.21 -5.69 -30.61
N ALA A 93 -26.11 -5.55 -31.36
CA ALA A 93 -25.40 -4.30 -31.55
C ALA A 93 -25.59 -3.81 -32.99
N LYS A 94 -26.61 -3.00 -33.21
CA LYS A 94 -26.91 -2.48 -34.55
C LYS A 94 -25.87 -1.44 -34.96
N ASN A 95 -25.47 -1.50 -36.21
CA ASN A 95 -24.45 -0.62 -36.81
C ASN A 95 -23.07 -0.73 -36.16
N ILE A 96 -22.78 -1.79 -35.39
CA ILE A 96 -21.43 -2.00 -34.86
C ILE A 96 -20.43 -2.15 -36.00
N SER A 97 -19.27 -1.53 -35.83
CA SER A 97 -18.13 -1.64 -36.73
C SER A 97 -16.86 -1.27 -35.97
N GLU A 98 -15.70 -1.34 -36.64
CA GLU A 98 -14.43 -0.86 -36.10
C GLU A 98 -14.51 0.60 -35.63
N ASN A 99 -15.29 1.44 -36.32
CA ASN A 99 -15.49 2.84 -35.95
C ASN A 99 -16.71 3.05 -35.04
N ASN A 100 -17.71 2.18 -35.12
CA ASN A 100 -18.98 2.33 -34.38
C ASN A 100 -19.02 1.41 -33.15
N PHE A 101 -18.39 1.84 -32.06
CA PHE A 101 -18.37 1.12 -30.79
C PHE A 101 -18.93 1.95 -29.62
N TYR A 102 -19.46 3.15 -29.88
CA TYR A 102 -20.14 3.93 -28.85
C TYR A 102 -21.65 3.67 -28.85
N ILE A 103 -22.20 3.35 -27.69
CA ILE A 103 -23.64 3.13 -27.52
C ILE A 103 -24.38 4.48 -27.57
N GLN A 104 -25.27 4.64 -28.54
CA GLN A 104 -26.11 5.83 -28.72
C GLN A 104 -27.41 5.73 -27.95
N SER A 105 -28.03 4.55 -27.95
CA SER A 105 -29.24 4.22 -27.19
C SER A 105 -29.32 2.71 -26.96
N ALA A 106 -30.14 2.30 -26.00
CA ALA A 106 -30.43 0.88 -25.78
C ALA A 106 -31.92 0.63 -25.53
N LYS A 107 -32.37 -0.57 -25.88
CA LYS A 107 -33.68 -1.10 -25.52
C LYS A 107 -33.53 -2.48 -24.88
N LEU A 108 -34.21 -2.67 -23.75
CA LEU A 108 -34.33 -3.98 -23.09
C LEU A 108 -35.75 -4.48 -23.28
N ASN A 109 -35.91 -5.58 -24.04
CA ASN A 109 -37.21 -6.16 -24.39
C ASN A 109 -38.19 -5.10 -24.97
N GLY A 110 -37.70 -4.33 -25.94
CA GLY A 110 -38.45 -3.27 -26.62
C GLY A 110 -38.61 -1.95 -25.86
N LYS A 111 -38.30 -1.90 -24.55
CA LYS A 111 -38.42 -0.69 -23.72
C LYS A 111 -37.13 0.11 -23.69
N ILE A 112 -37.22 1.44 -23.67
CA ILE A 112 -36.07 2.35 -23.54
C ILE A 112 -35.26 1.97 -22.30
N TYR A 113 -33.94 1.83 -22.47
CA TYR A 113 -33.02 1.40 -21.43
C TYR A 113 -31.81 2.33 -21.36
N ASN A 114 -31.76 3.16 -20.32
CA ASN A 114 -30.70 4.16 -20.16
C ASN A 114 -29.65 3.79 -19.11
N LYS A 115 -29.85 2.72 -18.33
CA LYS A 115 -28.88 2.28 -17.32
C LYS A 115 -27.60 1.78 -17.99
N SER A 116 -26.44 2.15 -17.46
CA SER A 116 -25.12 1.68 -17.93
C SER A 116 -24.68 0.37 -17.25
N PHE A 117 -25.65 -0.43 -16.80
CA PHE A 117 -25.49 -1.75 -16.20
C PHE A 117 -26.75 -2.57 -16.48
N ILE A 118 -26.69 -3.89 -16.33
CA ILE A 118 -27.84 -4.80 -16.38
C ILE A 118 -27.89 -5.66 -15.12
N GLU A 119 -29.09 -5.89 -14.60
CA GLU A 119 -29.28 -6.71 -13.40
C GLU A 119 -29.35 -8.20 -13.78
N HIS A 120 -28.78 -9.05 -12.95
CA HIS A 120 -28.75 -10.51 -13.15
C HIS A 120 -30.15 -11.10 -13.35
N LYS A 121 -31.15 -10.58 -12.63
CA LYS A 121 -32.55 -10.98 -12.77
C LYS A 121 -33.13 -10.69 -14.15
N ASP A 122 -32.66 -9.64 -14.83
CA ASP A 122 -33.16 -9.28 -16.16
C ASP A 122 -32.49 -10.14 -17.24
N LEU A 123 -31.22 -10.51 -17.07
CA LEU A 123 -30.57 -11.53 -17.89
C LEU A 123 -31.28 -12.89 -17.78
N LEU A 124 -31.57 -13.38 -16.57
CA LEU A 124 -32.23 -14.67 -16.34
C LEU A 124 -33.70 -14.74 -16.79
N LYS A 125 -34.33 -13.60 -17.11
CA LYS A 125 -35.66 -13.59 -17.75
C LYS A 125 -35.58 -13.99 -19.23
N GLY A 126 -34.40 -13.91 -19.86
CA GLY A 126 -34.24 -14.01 -21.30
C GLY A 126 -34.73 -12.75 -22.02
N GLY A 127 -34.86 -12.85 -23.34
CA GLY A 127 -35.26 -11.76 -24.21
C GLY A 127 -34.08 -11.10 -24.92
N GLU A 128 -34.12 -9.79 -25.10
CA GLU A 128 -33.11 -9.06 -25.87
C GLU A 128 -32.71 -7.71 -25.27
N LEU A 129 -31.41 -7.39 -25.39
CA LEU A 129 -30.83 -6.07 -25.20
C LEU A 129 -30.29 -5.58 -26.54
N VAL A 130 -30.92 -4.54 -27.07
CA VAL A 130 -30.60 -3.98 -28.39
C VAL A 130 -29.92 -2.64 -28.21
N PHE A 131 -28.68 -2.52 -28.68
CA PHE A 131 -27.92 -1.28 -28.75
C PHE A 131 -27.97 -0.70 -30.16
N GLU A 132 -28.11 0.62 -30.25
CA GLU A 132 -27.80 1.37 -31.47
C GLU A 132 -26.38 1.94 -31.30
N MET A 133 -25.44 1.53 -32.15
CA MET A 133 -24.03 1.94 -32.08
C MET A 133 -23.74 3.16 -32.97
N GLY A 134 -22.69 3.91 -32.64
CA GLY A 134 -22.25 5.08 -33.41
C GLY A 134 -20.77 5.39 -33.21
N ALA A 135 -20.24 6.28 -34.04
CA ALA A 135 -18.81 6.61 -34.09
C ALA A 135 -18.33 7.60 -33.02
N LYS A 136 -19.26 8.23 -32.29
CA LYS A 136 -18.93 9.27 -31.30
C LYS A 136 -19.62 8.96 -29.96
N PRO A 137 -19.04 9.39 -28.83
CA PRO A 137 -19.71 9.32 -27.53
C PRO A 137 -21.14 9.87 -27.56
N SER A 138 -22.07 9.14 -26.94
CA SER A 138 -23.43 9.65 -26.70
C SER A 138 -23.40 10.69 -25.58
N ALA A 139 -24.05 11.83 -25.83
CA ALA A 139 -24.23 12.88 -24.84
C ALA A 139 -25.44 12.65 -23.92
N VAL A 140 -26.15 11.53 -24.06
CA VAL A 140 -27.43 11.29 -23.37
C VAL A 140 -27.56 9.90 -22.73
N TRP A 141 -26.95 8.87 -23.33
CA TRP A 141 -27.13 7.51 -22.84
C TRP A 141 -26.20 7.17 -21.67
N GLY A 142 -26.76 6.69 -20.56
CA GLY A 142 -25.99 6.18 -19.43
C GLY A 142 -25.22 7.24 -18.62
N ILE A 143 -25.51 8.53 -18.81
CA ILE A 143 -24.71 9.62 -18.22
C ILE A 143 -25.29 10.17 -16.90
N ALA A 144 -26.61 10.06 -16.70
CA ALA A 144 -27.27 10.57 -15.51
C ALA A 144 -26.95 9.70 -14.28
N GLU A 145 -26.94 10.31 -13.09
CA GLU A 145 -26.57 9.63 -11.85
C GLU A 145 -27.48 8.43 -11.55
N GLU A 146 -28.78 8.49 -11.87
CA GLU A 146 -29.69 7.36 -11.71
C GLU A 146 -29.39 6.16 -12.64
N TYR A 147 -28.65 6.38 -13.72
CA TYR A 147 -28.28 5.36 -14.70
C TYR A 147 -26.92 4.72 -14.42
N CYS A 148 -26.13 5.31 -13.53
CA CYS A 148 -24.86 4.77 -13.09
C CYS A 148 -25.08 3.54 -12.18
N PRO A 149 -24.17 2.55 -12.18
CA PRO A 149 -24.18 1.52 -11.15
C PRO A 149 -23.87 2.17 -9.79
N LYS A 150 -24.51 1.66 -8.73
CA LYS A 150 -24.35 2.20 -7.38
C LYS A 150 -23.67 1.18 -6.47
N SER A 151 -22.66 1.63 -5.75
CA SER A 151 -22.04 0.89 -4.64
C SER A 151 -22.22 1.69 -3.37
N ALA A 152 -22.74 1.06 -2.32
CA ALA A 152 -22.94 1.71 -1.02
C ALA A 152 -22.78 0.69 0.11
N ILE A 153 -22.19 1.12 1.22
CA ILE A 153 -22.19 0.37 2.48
C ILE A 153 -23.44 0.81 3.23
N LYS A 154 -24.52 0.01 3.14
CA LYS A 154 -25.81 0.31 3.79
C LYS A 154 -25.92 -0.29 5.19
N ASP A 155 -25.34 -1.48 5.37
CA ASP A 155 -25.43 -2.23 6.61
C ASP A 155 -24.04 -2.35 7.24
N LYS A 156 -23.90 -1.81 8.46
CA LYS A 156 -22.65 -1.59 9.23
C LYS A 156 -21.92 -0.32 8.83
N LYS A 157 -22.32 0.81 9.44
CA LYS A 157 -21.50 2.02 9.48
C LYS A 157 -20.17 1.65 10.11
N ILE A 158 -19.12 1.61 9.30
CA ILE A 158 -17.76 1.50 9.80
C ILE A 158 -17.45 2.85 10.43
N ILE A 159 -17.23 2.88 11.74
CA ILE A 159 -16.70 4.08 12.40
C ILE A 159 -15.21 4.15 12.02
N PRO A 160 -14.79 5.17 11.27
CA PRO A 160 -13.40 5.33 10.91
C PRO A 160 -12.55 5.43 12.18
N VAL A 161 -11.35 4.85 12.16
CA VAL A 161 -10.42 5.02 13.27
C VAL A 161 -10.03 6.50 13.38
N PRO A 162 -9.85 7.03 14.59
CA PRO A 162 -9.29 8.37 14.76
C PRO A 162 -7.85 8.39 14.24
N TYR A 163 -7.32 9.59 14.00
CA TYR A 163 -5.96 9.81 13.53
C TYR A 163 -5.31 11.02 14.21
N ILE A 164 -3.97 11.02 14.24
CA ILE A 164 -3.18 12.17 14.70
C ILE A 164 -3.02 13.13 13.52
N GLN A 165 -3.55 14.35 13.63
CA GLN A 165 -3.66 15.31 12.52
C GLN A 165 -2.33 15.59 11.80
N ASN A 166 -1.24 15.70 12.57
CA ASN A 166 0.07 16.06 12.02
C ASN A 166 0.89 14.85 11.54
N GLY A 167 0.39 13.62 11.76
CA GLY A 167 1.07 12.38 11.35
C GLY A 167 2.50 12.21 11.88
N LYS A 168 2.92 13.01 12.88
CA LYS A 168 4.28 12.95 13.44
C LYS A 168 4.49 11.58 14.07
N ARG A 169 5.64 10.97 13.79
CA ARG A 169 6.09 9.70 14.40
C ARG A 169 7.29 9.90 15.33
N VAL A 170 7.96 11.04 15.21
CA VAL A 170 9.23 11.36 15.84
C VAL A 170 9.22 12.84 16.23
N PHE A 171 9.83 13.20 17.37
CA PHE A 171 9.98 14.59 17.79
C PHE A 171 11.22 14.84 18.64
N THR A 172 11.61 16.10 18.73
CA THR A 172 12.53 16.65 19.74
C THR A 172 11.78 17.66 20.61
N GLY A 173 12.24 17.88 21.84
CA GLY A 173 11.59 18.82 22.77
C GLY A 173 10.20 18.35 23.21
N ILE A 174 9.16 19.08 22.81
CA ILE A 174 7.75 18.85 23.15
C ILE A 174 6.96 18.60 21.87
N CYS A 175 6.05 17.63 21.89
CA CYS A 175 5.15 17.35 20.77
C CYS A 175 3.70 17.58 21.16
N ASN A 176 3.04 18.49 20.44
CA ASN A 176 1.60 18.70 20.57
C ASN A 176 0.82 17.66 19.74
N ILE A 177 -0.07 16.93 20.40
CA ILE A 177 -0.92 15.90 19.84
C ILE A 177 -2.33 16.45 19.62
N ILE A 178 -2.82 16.28 18.39
CA ILE A 178 -4.18 16.63 17.99
C ILE A 178 -4.82 15.38 17.39
N LEU A 179 -5.83 14.84 18.07
CA LEU A 179 -6.64 13.73 17.57
C LEU A 179 -7.83 14.27 16.76
N ARG A 180 -8.15 13.59 15.66
CA ARG A 180 -9.28 13.88 14.77
C ARG A 180 -9.96 12.59 14.36
N ASP A 181 -11.22 12.68 13.99
CA ASP A 181 -11.97 11.63 13.32
C ASP A 181 -12.50 12.15 11.97
N VAL A 182 -12.90 11.24 11.09
CA VAL A 182 -13.36 11.59 9.73
C VAL A 182 -14.81 12.06 9.73
N LEU A 183 -15.64 11.57 10.65
CA LEU A 183 -17.08 11.86 10.68
C LEU A 183 -17.40 13.15 11.46
N THR A 184 -16.47 13.64 12.27
CA THR A 184 -16.48 14.88 13.07
C THR A 184 -17.53 14.96 14.18
N ASP A 185 -18.38 13.94 14.31
CA ASP A 185 -19.44 13.81 15.32
C ASP A 185 -19.13 12.72 16.37
N CYS A 186 -18.03 12.00 16.22
CA CYS A 186 -17.65 10.94 17.15
C CYS A 186 -16.90 11.50 18.36
N LYS A 187 -17.12 10.89 19.52
CA LYS A 187 -16.26 11.07 20.70
C LYS A 187 -15.01 10.21 20.57
N ILE A 188 -13.85 10.76 20.91
CA ILE A 188 -12.59 10.02 20.88
C ILE A 188 -12.17 9.69 22.32
N TYR A 189 -11.84 8.43 22.57
CA TYR A 189 -11.27 7.96 23.85
C TYR A 189 -9.91 7.36 23.61
N PHE A 190 -8.94 7.66 24.48
CA PHE A 190 -7.56 7.27 24.29
C PHE A 190 -6.83 6.85 25.56
N THR A 191 -5.70 6.19 25.37
CA THR A 191 -4.70 5.83 26.39
C THR A 191 -3.31 6.23 25.88
N LEU A 192 -2.40 6.51 26.81
CA LEU A 192 -1.01 6.94 26.54
C LEU A 192 0.02 5.87 26.89
N ASP A 193 -0.43 4.62 26.99
CA ASP A 193 0.35 3.44 27.36
C ASP A 193 -0.05 2.23 26.51
N GLU A 194 0.36 1.04 26.94
CA GLU A 194 0.04 -0.21 26.25
C GLU A 194 -1.42 -0.69 26.46
N THR A 195 -2.22 -0.05 27.30
CA THR A 195 -3.60 -0.48 27.57
C THR A 195 -4.53 -0.11 26.41
N ASN A 196 -5.56 -0.92 26.17
CA ASN A 196 -6.52 -0.66 25.10
C ASN A 196 -7.58 0.33 25.57
N PRO A 197 -7.92 1.36 24.76
CA PRO A 197 -8.91 2.35 25.14
C PRO A 197 -10.34 1.78 25.07
N ALA A 198 -11.19 2.27 25.97
CA ALA A 198 -12.61 1.98 26.07
C ALA A 198 -13.39 3.27 26.38
N ILE A 199 -14.73 3.19 26.48
CA ILE A 199 -15.58 4.38 26.73
C ILE A 199 -15.29 5.02 28.10
N ASN A 200 -14.73 4.26 29.04
CA ASN A 200 -14.31 4.75 30.35
C ASN A 200 -12.83 5.22 30.38
N SER A 201 -12.12 5.18 29.25
CA SER A 201 -10.80 5.80 29.12
C SER A 201 -10.91 7.31 29.01
N GLN A 202 -9.77 8.00 28.92
CA GLN A 202 -9.74 9.45 28.83
C GLN A 202 -10.40 9.94 27.53
N GLU A 203 -11.44 10.78 27.65
CA GLU A 203 -12.06 11.46 26.50
C GLU A 203 -11.13 12.58 25.99
N TYR A 204 -10.93 12.63 24.68
CA TYR A 204 -10.19 13.70 24.02
C TYR A 204 -11.07 14.93 23.89
N LEU A 205 -10.76 15.98 24.66
CA LEU A 205 -11.49 17.24 24.66
C LEU A 205 -10.74 18.38 23.97
N LYS A 206 -9.40 18.34 23.99
CA LYS A 206 -8.51 19.36 23.43
C LYS A 206 -7.12 18.79 23.18
N PRO A 207 -6.29 19.45 22.34
CA PRO A 207 -4.90 19.08 22.16
C PRO A 207 -4.14 18.97 23.49
N PHE A 208 -3.16 18.07 23.53
CA PHE A 208 -2.30 17.85 24.69
C PHE A 208 -0.85 17.65 24.26
N ASP A 209 0.09 17.88 25.16
CA ASP A 209 1.51 17.76 24.90
C ASP A 209 2.07 16.45 25.45
N ILE A 210 3.03 15.88 24.74
CA ILE A 210 3.86 14.77 25.21
C ILE A 210 5.32 15.20 25.32
N HIS A 211 6.00 14.67 26.34
CA HIS A 211 7.38 15.03 26.68
C HIS A 211 8.37 13.86 26.56
N GLU A 212 7.88 12.67 26.23
CA GLU A 212 8.66 11.45 26.09
C GLU A 212 8.06 10.54 25.02
N THR A 213 8.76 9.47 24.68
CA THR A 213 8.23 8.44 23.79
C THR A 213 6.91 7.91 24.34
N THR A 214 5.84 8.03 23.56
CA THR A 214 4.48 7.76 24.02
C THR A 214 3.77 6.79 23.07
N ILE A 215 3.12 5.77 23.63
CA ILE A 215 2.22 4.88 22.90
C ILE A 215 0.81 5.48 22.98
N ILE A 216 0.25 5.92 21.86
CA ILE A 216 -1.09 6.50 21.79
C ILE A 216 -2.02 5.48 21.16
N LYS A 217 -3.00 5.01 21.92
CA LYS A 217 -4.08 4.19 21.41
C LYS A 217 -5.39 4.95 21.51
N ALA A 218 -6.23 4.93 20.46
CA ALA A 218 -7.50 5.64 20.48
C ALA A 218 -8.62 4.90 19.73
N ILE A 219 -9.86 5.14 20.16
CA ILE A 219 -11.10 4.73 19.47
C ILE A 219 -12.00 5.93 19.27
N ALA A 220 -12.77 5.91 18.17
CA ALA A 220 -13.89 6.81 17.94
C ALA A 220 -15.21 6.09 18.27
N VAL A 221 -16.14 6.81 18.89
CA VAL A 221 -17.44 6.29 19.33
C VAL A 221 -18.54 7.24 18.87
N ASP A 222 -19.49 6.74 18.09
CA ASP A 222 -20.64 7.53 17.62
C ASP A 222 -21.72 7.71 18.70
N ALA A 223 -22.73 8.53 18.42
CA ALA A 223 -23.85 8.76 19.34
C ALA A 223 -24.69 7.50 19.66
N SER A 224 -24.58 6.45 18.83
CA SER A 224 -25.26 5.17 19.04
C SER A 224 -24.39 4.16 19.83
N GLY A 225 -23.17 4.53 20.21
CA GLY A 225 -22.23 3.68 20.93
C GLY A 225 -21.42 2.72 20.04
N ASN A 226 -21.53 2.83 18.71
CA ASN A 226 -20.69 2.05 17.79
C ASN A 226 -19.25 2.53 17.88
N LYS A 227 -18.29 1.61 17.79
CA LYS A 227 -16.86 1.88 18.01
C LYS A 227 -16.05 1.62 16.75
N SER A 228 -15.03 2.43 16.53
CA SER A 228 -13.98 2.13 15.55
C SER A 228 -13.11 0.96 16.02
N LYS A 229 -12.25 0.46 15.12
CA LYS A 229 -11.06 -0.31 15.55
C LYS A 229 -10.12 0.61 16.35
N ILE A 230 -9.18 0.01 17.08
CA ILE A 230 -8.15 0.77 17.81
C ILE A 230 -7.15 1.35 16.81
N MET A 231 -7.00 2.67 16.82
CA MET A 231 -5.81 3.36 16.29
C MET A 231 -4.66 3.10 17.26
N LEU A 232 -3.50 2.67 16.76
CA LEU A 232 -2.26 2.56 17.53
C LEU A 232 -1.20 3.44 16.85
N SER A 233 -0.54 4.29 17.62
CA SER A 233 0.58 5.10 17.18
C SER A 233 1.66 5.12 18.26
N VAL A 234 2.92 5.04 17.86
CA VAL A 234 4.07 5.24 18.76
C VAL A 234 4.78 6.49 18.29
N ILE A 235 4.88 7.49 19.17
CA ILE A 235 5.54 8.75 18.89
C ILE A 235 6.86 8.77 19.64
N ASN A 236 7.97 8.60 18.93
CA ASN A 236 9.29 8.48 19.53
C ASN A 236 9.91 9.85 19.80
N LYS A 237 10.52 10.01 20.97
CA LYS A 237 11.34 11.17 21.30
C LYS A 237 12.80 10.88 21.03
N ILE A 238 13.43 11.71 20.20
CA ILE A 238 14.89 11.75 20.09
C ILE A 238 15.42 12.42 21.36
N PRO A 239 16.37 11.80 22.10
CA PRO A 239 16.90 12.41 23.32
C PRO A 239 17.52 13.79 23.05
N GLU A 240 17.43 14.67 24.05
CA GLU A 240 17.84 16.06 23.86
C GLU A 240 19.33 16.18 23.55
N GLY A 241 19.65 16.96 22.50
CA GLY A 241 21.02 17.15 22.04
C GLY A 241 21.54 16.06 21.11
N VAL A 242 20.85 14.91 21.00
CA VAL A 242 21.26 13.83 20.10
C VAL A 242 21.07 14.23 18.64
N LYS A 243 22.12 14.03 17.85
CA LYS A 243 22.14 14.32 16.41
C LYS A 243 22.88 13.21 15.68
N VAL A 244 22.53 12.99 14.42
CA VAL A 244 23.26 12.08 13.54
C VAL A 244 23.74 12.81 12.31
N LYS A 245 24.94 12.49 11.88
CA LYS A 245 25.51 12.89 10.59
C LYS A 245 25.80 11.62 9.80
N ILE A 246 25.04 11.38 8.74
CA ILE A 246 25.27 10.30 7.80
C ILE A 246 26.24 10.82 6.73
N LEU A 247 27.41 10.18 6.62
CA LEU A 247 28.43 10.55 5.62
C LEU A 247 28.24 9.79 4.30
N SER A 248 27.48 8.71 4.34
CA SER A 248 27.15 7.88 3.18
C SER A 248 25.82 8.28 2.55
N LYS A 249 25.67 8.01 1.25
CA LYS A 249 24.41 8.23 0.54
C LYS A 249 23.53 6.98 0.65
N TYR A 250 22.40 7.08 1.33
CA TYR A 250 21.36 6.03 1.31
C TYR A 250 20.59 6.04 -0.02
N ASN A 251 19.91 4.93 -0.31
CA ASN A 251 19.05 4.83 -1.48
C ASN A 251 17.77 5.65 -1.26
N PRO A 252 17.41 6.60 -2.15
CA PRO A 252 16.26 7.48 -1.96
C PRO A 252 14.91 6.74 -1.90
N GLN A 253 14.81 5.54 -2.49
CA GLN A 253 13.61 4.71 -2.40
C GLN A 253 13.40 4.15 -0.98
N TYR A 254 14.48 4.01 -0.21
CA TYR A 254 14.50 3.41 1.13
C TYR A 254 15.18 4.36 2.12
N SER A 255 14.61 5.55 2.30
CA SER A 255 15.21 6.59 3.15
C SER A 255 15.01 6.36 4.65
N GLY A 256 14.05 5.52 5.05
CA GLY A 256 13.73 5.24 6.46
C GLY A 256 13.22 6.44 7.26
N GLY A 257 12.90 7.58 6.63
CA GLY A 257 12.66 8.85 7.34
C GLY A 257 13.74 9.91 7.09
N GLY A 258 14.76 9.61 6.27
CA GLY A 258 15.82 10.53 5.89
C GLY A 258 16.96 10.55 6.90
N ASP A 259 17.59 11.71 7.08
CA ASP A 259 18.84 11.81 7.85
C ASP A 259 18.69 11.40 9.32
N ILE A 260 17.50 11.55 9.90
CA ILE A 260 17.26 11.20 11.31
C ILE A 260 16.91 9.72 11.52
N ALA A 261 16.69 8.95 10.45
CA ALA A 261 16.16 7.58 10.53
C ALA A 261 16.93 6.66 11.47
N LEU A 262 18.25 6.89 11.62
CA LEU A 262 19.13 6.05 12.44
C LEU A 262 19.11 6.41 13.94
N ILE A 263 18.37 7.43 14.36
CA ILE A 263 18.26 7.86 15.77
C ILE A 263 16.82 8.24 16.14
N ASP A 264 15.84 7.80 15.34
CA ASP A 264 14.46 8.24 15.46
C ASP A 264 13.60 7.33 16.38
N GLY A 265 14.23 6.29 16.94
CA GLY A 265 13.62 5.30 17.81
C GLY A 265 12.68 4.33 17.10
N ILE A 266 12.50 4.42 15.78
CA ILE A 266 11.63 3.53 15.01
C ILE A 266 12.38 2.24 14.72
N ARG A 267 11.89 1.13 15.28
CA ARG A 267 12.42 -0.21 14.99
C ARG A 267 11.72 -0.83 13.80
N GLY A 268 12.50 -1.31 12.84
CA GLY A 268 12.00 -1.91 11.61
C GLY A 268 11.31 -3.26 11.85
N GLY A 269 10.22 -3.50 11.11
CA GLY A 269 9.53 -4.80 11.07
C GLY A 269 10.19 -5.78 10.10
N LEU A 270 9.62 -6.99 9.95
CA LEU A 270 10.10 -7.97 8.95
C LEU A 270 9.79 -7.55 7.50
N ASP A 271 8.82 -6.66 7.28
CA ASP A 271 8.55 -6.07 5.98
C ASP A 271 9.31 -4.74 5.85
N PHE A 272 10.32 -4.73 4.97
CA PHE A 272 11.16 -3.57 4.70
C PHE A 272 10.38 -2.37 4.10
N LYS A 273 9.19 -2.61 3.53
CA LYS A 273 8.37 -1.59 2.86
C LYS A 273 7.57 -0.73 3.83
N THR A 274 7.60 -1.05 5.13
CA THR A 274 6.89 -0.32 6.19
C THR A 274 7.51 1.04 6.53
N GLY A 275 8.66 1.37 5.94
CA GLY A 275 9.30 2.68 6.06
C GLY A 275 10.13 2.89 7.33
N GLY A 276 10.31 1.86 8.17
CA GLY A 276 11.19 1.87 9.34
C GLY A 276 12.60 1.34 9.05
N TRP A 277 13.05 1.40 7.80
CA TRP A 277 14.36 0.93 7.39
C TRP A 277 15.01 1.89 6.39
N GLN A 278 16.29 2.16 6.58
CA GLN A 278 17.12 2.88 5.64
C GLN A 278 18.01 1.91 4.85
N GLY A 279 17.92 1.95 3.52
CA GLY A 279 18.56 1.01 2.62
C GLY A 279 19.79 1.59 1.93
N TYR A 280 20.82 0.76 1.78
CA TYR A 280 22.08 1.09 1.12
C TYR A 280 22.41 0.00 0.11
N GLN A 281 22.96 0.38 -1.05
CA GLN A 281 23.37 -0.55 -2.11
C GLN A 281 24.70 -0.10 -2.69
N ASP A 282 25.63 -1.06 -2.82
CA ASP A 282 26.97 -0.86 -3.37
C ASP A 282 27.83 0.24 -2.69
N VAL A 283 27.46 0.67 -1.48
CA VAL A 283 28.16 1.69 -0.70
C VAL A 283 28.26 1.24 0.76
N ASN A 284 29.36 1.56 1.43
CA ASN A 284 29.46 1.37 2.88
C ASN A 284 28.69 2.47 3.61
N LEU A 285 28.16 2.19 4.80
CA LEU A 285 27.63 3.23 5.69
C LEU A 285 28.74 3.74 6.61
N THR A 286 28.86 5.05 6.74
CA THR A 286 29.51 5.70 7.88
C THR A 286 28.57 6.75 8.45
N ALA A 287 28.18 6.59 9.71
CA ALA A 287 27.35 7.54 10.45
C ALA A 287 28.02 7.93 11.76
N ILE A 288 27.86 9.18 12.16
CA ILE A 288 28.35 9.71 13.44
C ILE A 288 27.16 10.24 14.23
N VAL A 289 26.90 9.64 15.38
CA VAL A 289 25.92 10.09 16.37
C VAL A 289 26.65 10.95 17.40
N ASP A 290 26.23 12.21 17.58
CA ASP A 290 26.60 13.08 18.71
C ASP A 290 25.52 12.91 19.78
N LEU A 291 25.91 12.51 20.99
CA LEU A 291 25.02 12.34 22.13
C LEU A 291 24.63 13.67 22.79
N GLY A 292 25.19 14.79 22.32
CA GLY A 292 24.98 16.14 22.83
C GLY A 292 25.85 16.46 24.05
N LYS A 293 26.07 15.47 24.93
CA LYS A 293 26.97 15.56 26.08
C LYS A 293 27.77 14.27 26.25
N PRO A 294 28.96 14.31 26.86
CA PRO A 294 29.67 13.10 27.26
C PRO A 294 28.88 12.31 28.31
N GLU A 295 28.82 10.99 28.15
CA GLU A 295 28.16 10.08 29.09
C GLU A 295 28.85 8.70 29.12
N ASN A 296 28.50 7.89 30.12
CA ASN A 296 28.99 6.52 30.25
C ASN A 296 28.04 5.56 29.54
N LEU A 297 28.50 4.98 28.44
CA LEU A 297 27.76 3.99 27.66
C LEU A 297 27.98 2.60 28.24
N SER A 298 26.87 1.91 28.48
CA SER A 298 26.76 0.50 28.83
C SER A 298 26.41 -0.39 27.64
N LYS A 299 25.87 0.19 26.56
CA LYS A 299 25.46 -0.56 25.36
C LYS A 299 25.51 0.30 24.12
N ILE A 300 25.93 -0.29 23.00
CA ILE A 300 25.77 0.28 21.65
C ILE A 300 25.33 -0.83 20.68
N GLY A 301 24.51 -0.48 19.71
CA GLY A 301 24.11 -1.42 18.69
C GLY A 301 23.38 -0.78 17.52
N ALA A 302 23.11 -1.62 16.52
CA ALA A 302 22.24 -1.26 15.41
C ALA A 302 21.47 -2.47 14.91
N GLY A 303 20.23 -2.27 14.46
CA GLY A 303 19.39 -3.33 13.93
C GLY A 303 19.46 -3.41 12.40
N PHE A 304 19.39 -4.64 11.88
CA PHE A 304 19.53 -4.95 10.46
C PHE A 304 18.49 -5.97 10.01
N LEU A 305 18.21 -5.97 8.70
CA LEU A 305 17.32 -6.92 8.05
C LEU A 305 18.05 -7.72 6.98
N GLN A 306 17.71 -8.99 6.85
CA GLN A 306 17.96 -9.81 5.68
C GLN A 306 16.63 -10.31 5.11
N ASP A 307 16.45 -10.16 3.80
CA ASP A 307 15.42 -10.81 3.01
C ASP A 307 16.03 -11.14 1.66
N VAL A 308 16.51 -12.38 1.55
CA VAL A 308 17.30 -12.86 0.41
C VAL A 308 16.53 -12.70 -0.89
N SER A 309 15.24 -13.04 -0.92
CA SER A 309 14.42 -12.92 -2.15
C SER A 309 14.29 -11.48 -2.64
N SER A 310 14.45 -10.51 -1.74
CA SER A 310 14.41 -9.08 -2.02
C SER A 310 15.80 -8.48 -2.21
N TRP A 311 16.85 -9.31 -2.35
CA TRP A 311 18.25 -8.91 -2.55
C TRP A 311 18.85 -8.15 -1.35
N ILE A 312 18.24 -8.29 -0.16
CA ILE A 312 18.68 -7.64 1.07
C ILE A 312 19.47 -8.67 1.87
N LEU A 313 20.74 -8.40 2.12
CA LEU A 313 21.64 -9.23 2.91
C LEU A 313 22.12 -8.49 4.15
N PHE A 314 22.37 -9.23 5.23
CA PHE A 314 23.12 -8.66 6.36
C PHE A 314 24.50 -8.19 5.90
N PRO A 315 25.03 -7.09 6.47
CA PRO A 315 26.43 -6.75 6.30
C PRO A 315 27.33 -7.87 6.87
N PRO A 316 28.55 -8.06 6.35
CA PRO A 316 29.45 -9.09 6.86
C PRO A 316 29.94 -8.77 8.28
N GLU A 317 30.07 -7.48 8.60
CA GLU A 317 30.43 -6.99 9.92
C GLU A 317 29.98 -5.54 10.10
N VAL A 318 29.87 -5.13 11.37
CA VAL A 318 29.56 -3.77 11.78
C VAL A 318 30.60 -3.33 12.80
N GLU A 319 31.17 -2.14 12.59
CA GLU A 319 32.15 -1.56 13.49
C GLU A 319 31.54 -0.42 14.29
N PHE A 320 31.82 -0.40 15.58
CA PHE A 320 31.47 0.70 16.44
C PHE A 320 32.72 1.35 17.00
N TRP A 321 32.78 2.67 16.87
CA TRP A 321 33.87 3.52 17.31
C TRP A 321 33.33 4.59 18.24
N VAL A 322 34.11 5.01 19.22
CA VAL A 322 33.70 6.00 20.22
C VAL A 322 34.71 7.15 20.31
N SER A 323 34.25 8.35 20.63
CA SER A 323 35.10 9.51 20.86
C SER A 323 34.50 10.45 21.91
N ALA A 324 35.36 11.10 22.70
CA ALA A 324 34.94 12.17 23.60
C ALA A 324 34.88 13.55 22.91
N ASN A 325 35.66 13.75 21.84
CA ASN A 325 35.85 15.05 21.19
C ASN A 325 35.40 15.11 19.72
N GLY A 326 34.96 13.97 19.16
CA GLY A 326 34.46 13.88 17.78
C GLY A 326 35.56 13.91 16.71
N LYS A 327 36.83 13.86 17.11
CA LYS A 327 38.00 13.83 16.22
C LYS A 327 38.78 12.53 16.40
N ASP A 328 39.15 12.24 17.65
CA ASP A 328 39.94 11.06 18.00
C ASP A 328 39.01 9.91 18.32
N PHE A 329 38.75 9.07 17.32
CA PHE A 329 37.92 7.87 17.45
C PHE A 329 38.78 6.67 17.78
N ARG A 330 38.37 5.91 18.80
CA ARG A 330 38.91 4.58 19.11
C ARG A 330 37.89 3.51 18.80
N GLN A 331 38.33 2.37 18.30
CA GLN A 331 37.46 1.25 18.02
C GLN A 331 36.98 0.65 19.35
N ALA A 332 35.66 0.52 19.49
CA ALA A 332 35.08 -0.17 20.62
C ALA A 332 34.96 -1.67 20.33
N VAL A 333 34.42 -2.02 19.15
CA VAL A 333 34.16 -3.41 18.75
C VAL A 333 34.00 -3.53 17.24
N ILE A 334 34.27 -4.72 16.70
CA ILE A 334 33.79 -5.19 15.39
C ILE A 334 32.93 -6.42 15.64
N ILE A 335 31.69 -6.38 15.19
CA ILE A 335 30.74 -7.48 15.33
C ILE A 335 30.58 -8.15 13.97
N LYS A 336 31.01 -9.41 13.86
CA LYS A 336 30.86 -10.21 12.64
C LYS A 336 29.47 -10.80 12.56
N ASN A 337 28.93 -10.87 11.34
CA ASN A 337 27.68 -11.54 11.07
C ASN A 337 27.85 -13.07 11.14
N ASP A 338 26.95 -13.72 11.85
CA ASP A 338 26.85 -15.18 11.99
C ASP A 338 25.65 -15.76 11.23
N VAL A 339 24.81 -14.92 10.62
CA VAL A 339 23.62 -15.35 9.89
C VAL A 339 24.02 -15.82 8.49
N PRO A 340 23.69 -17.06 8.09
CA PRO A 340 23.98 -17.56 6.76
C PRO A 340 23.36 -16.67 5.68
N ARG A 341 24.16 -16.32 4.65
CA ARG A 341 23.70 -15.50 3.52
C ARG A 341 22.53 -16.14 2.75
N ASN A 342 22.41 -17.47 2.80
CA ASN A 342 21.34 -18.23 2.15
C ASN A 342 20.11 -18.49 3.04
N LYS A 343 20.09 -17.93 4.26
CA LYS A 343 18.94 -18.04 5.16
C LYS A 343 17.74 -17.34 4.53
N ARG A 344 16.76 -18.13 4.08
CA ARG A 344 15.52 -17.67 3.45
C ARG A 344 14.54 -17.11 4.48
N GLY A 345 13.63 -16.27 3.98
CA GLY A 345 12.66 -15.52 4.79
C GLY A 345 13.26 -14.23 5.33
N ALA A 346 12.38 -13.31 5.72
CA ALA A 346 12.78 -12.08 6.38
C ALA A 346 13.30 -12.40 7.79
N VAL A 347 14.51 -11.95 8.09
CA VAL A 347 15.17 -12.13 9.39
C VAL A 347 15.68 -10.77 9.87
N LYS A 348 15.33 -10.40 11.09
CA LYS A 348 15.87 -9.23 11.77
C LYS A 348 16.91 -9.65 12.81
N LYS A 349 18.01 -8.89 12.91
CA LYS A 349 19.03 -9.10 13.94
C LYS A 349 19.63 -7.76 14.37
N ASP A 350 19.88 -7.65 15.67
CA ASP A 350 20.64 -6.55 16.25
C ASP A 350 22.12 -6.94 16.40
N PHE A 351 23.00 -6.07 15.94
CA PHE A 351 24.44 -6.16 16.15
C PHE A 351 24.73 -5.33 17.40
N VAL A 352 24.90 -5.99 18.54
CA VAL A 352 24.95 -5.36 19.87
C VAL A 352 26.26 -5.65 20.56
N PHE A 353 26.82 -4.63 21.20
CA PHE A 353 27.93 -4.75 22.12
C PHE A 353 27.54 -4.18 23.48
N GLU A 354 27.52 -5.08 24.47
CA GLU A 354 27.38 -4.73 25.88
C GLU A 354 28.76 -4.34 26.42
N ILE A 355 28.83 -3.18 27.07
CA ILE A 355 30.06 -2.47 27.42
C ILE A 355 30.15 -2.36 28.93
N ASN A 356 31.31 -2.69 29.50
CA ASN A 356 31.58 -2.45 30.91
C ASN A 356 31.98 -0.98 31.19
N LYS A 357 31.05 -0.06 30.86
CA LYS A 357 31.15 1.42 30.89
C LYS A 357 32.27 2.03 30.03
N ILE A 358 31.88 2.73 28.97
CA ILE A 358 32.78 3.57 28.17
C ILE A 358 32.33 5.02 28.21
N TYR A 359 33.22 5.92 28.61
CA TYR A 359 32.97 7.35 28.53
C TYR A 359 33.14 7.86 27.08
N ALA A 360 32.07 8.42 26.50
CA ALA A 360 32.05 8.94 25.14
C ALA A 360 30.97 10.01 24.95
N ARG A 361 31.13 10.85 23.93
CA ARG A 361 30.09 11.77 23.43
C ARG A 361 29.67 11.42 22.00
N TYR A 362 30.54 10.79 21.23
CA TYR A 362 30.30 10.46 19.83
C TYR A 362 30.39 8.95 19.62
N ILE A 363 29.44 8.41 18.86
CA ILE A 363 29.44 7.04 18.36
C ILE A 363 29.56 7.11 16.84
N LYS A 364 30.60 6.51 16.27
CA LYS A 364 30.74 6.34 14.82
C LYS A 364 30.46 4.89 14.48
N VAL A 365 29.52 4.67 13.57
CA VAL A 365 29.14 3.35 13.07
C VAL A 365 29.63 3.22 11.63
N ILE A 366 30.37 2.14 11.35
CA ILE A 366 30.80 1.78 10.00
C ILE A 366 30.16 0.43 9.66
N VAL A 367 29.45 0.38 8.53
CA VAL A 367 28.88 -0.87 8.01
C VAL A 367 29.50 -1.17 6.66
N ASN A 368 30.17 -2.31 6.58
CA ASN A 368 30.73 -2.79 5.32
C ASN A 368 29.60 -3.35 4.46
N LYS A 369 29.59 -2.99 3.17
CA LYS A 369 28.57 -3.49 2.23
C LYS A 369 28.69 -5.01 2.07
N PRO A 370 27.57 -5.74 1.90
CA PRO A 370 27.57 -7.20 1.71
C PRO A 370 28.19 -7.67 0.39
N GLY A 371 28.48 -6.74 -0.53
CA GLY A 371 28.97 -7.03 -1.87
C GLY A 371 27.87 -7.56 -2.78
N ASN A 372 28.27 -8.31 -3.82
CA ASN A 372 27.34 -8.84 -4.80
C ASN A 372 26.60 -10.08 -4.27
N LEU A 373 25.44 -10.35 -4.87
CA LEU A 373 24.65 -11.54 -4.62
C LEU A 373 25.45 -12.80 -5.03
N PRO A 374 25.53 -13.83 -4.16
CA PRO A 374 26.30 -15.05 -4.47
C PRO A 374 25.71 -15.87 -5.62
N GLU A 375 26.50 -16.81 -6.16
CA GLU A 375 26.13 -17.66 -7.31
C GLU A 375 24.81 -18.43 -7.14
N TRP A 376 24.48 -18.86 -5.92
CA TRP A 376 23.23 -19.58 -5.64
C TRP A 376 21.98 -18.71 -5.73
N HIS A 377 22.13 -17.38 -5.79
CA HIS A 377 21.03 -16.44 -5.82
C HIS A 377 20.55 -16.19 -7.26
N PRO A 378 19.24 -16.14 -7.56
CA PRO A 378 18.75 -15.88 -8.92
C PRO A 378 19.25 -14.58 -9.56
N GLY A 379 19.56 -13.58 -8.73
CA GLY A 379 20.18 -12.31 -9.12
C GLY A 379 21.70 -12.26 -9.01
N ALA A 380 22.40 -13.41 -9.02
CA ALA A 380 23.85 -13.52 -8.82
C ALA A 380 24.65 -12.46 -9.61
N GLY A 381 25.71 -11.94 -8.98
CA GLY A 381 26.59 -10.93 -9.57
C GLY A 381 26.09 -9.48 -9.46
N ASN A 382 24.80 -9.25 -9.18
CA ASN A 382 24.28 -7.89 -8.91
C ASN A 382 24.57 -7.44 -7.46
N PRO A 383 24.71 -6.14 -7.18
CA PRO A 383 24.97 -5.64 -5.83
C PRO A 383 23.78 -5.87 -4.90
N ALA A 384 24.04 -6.45 -3.72
CA ALA A 384 23.02 -6.61 -2.69
C ALA A 384 22.79 -5.32 -1.91
N PHE A 385 21.57 -5.16 -1.40
CA PHE A 385 21.26 -4.15 -0.41
C PHE A 385 21.66 -4.62 0.99
N PHE A 386 21.92 -3.68 1.90
CA PHE A 386 21.73 -3.89 3.33
C PHE A 386 20.82 -2.79 3.88
N PHE A 387 20.06 -3.14 4.93
CA PHE A 387 19.06 -2.28 5.55
C PHE A 387 19.38 -2.16 7.04
N ILE A 388 19.34 -0.92 7.55
CA ILE A 388 19.56 -0.57 8.96
C ILE A 388 18.31 0.20 9.46
N ASP A 389 17.81 -0.11 10.66
CA ASP A 389 16.68 0.63 11.25
C ASP A 389 17.18 1.75 12.15
N GLU A 390 17.88 1.42 13.23
CA GLU A 390 18.21 2.35 14.31
C GLU A 390 19.63 2.09 14.84
N ILE A 391 20.38 3.14 15.17
CA ILE A 391 21.57 3.09 16.01
C ILE A 391 21.14 3.43 17.43
N PHE A 392 21.20 2.46 18.34
CA PHE A 392 20.74 2.60 19.72
C PHE A 392 21.89 2.46 20.72
N PHE A 393 21.71 3.09 21.89
CA PHE A 393 22.70 3.12 22.96
C PHE A 393 22.00 3.26 24.33
N ASN A 394 22.70 2.86 25.40
CA ASN A 394 22.27 3.00 26.79
C ASN A 394 23.46 3.18 27.73
#